data_AF-A0A424HYF3-F1
#
_entry.id   AF-A0A424HYF3-F1
#
_cell.length_a   1.000
_cell.length_b   1.000
_cell.length_c   1.000
_cell.angle_alpha   90.00
_cell.angle_beta   90.00
_cell.angle_gamma   90.00
#
_symmetry.space_group_name_H-M   'P 1'
#
loop_
_entity.id
_entity.type
_entity.pdbx_description
1 polymer ?
#
loop_
_entity_poly.entity_id
_entity_poly.type
_entity_poly.pdbx_seq_one_letter_code
_entity_poly.pdbx_strand_id
1 'polypeptide(L)'
;MRLLETIQTRLLRYQPAARREQEDYFSTARSLAEAHFSLADEHLCDRLWQDVAERHLDLDRLMNLMYGCLFHDDHAQMREVDARYLAELRRGRHRANPEAISRQERIPRRIE
;
A
#
# COMPACT_ATOMS: atom_id res chain seq x y z
N MET A 1 -3.86 -36.51 -25.70
CA MET A 1 -3.79 -36.12 -24.28
C MET A 1 -3.39 -34.64 -24.15
N ARG A 2 -4.23 -33.66 -24.52
CA ARG A 2 -3.90 -32.20 -24.42
C ARG A 2 -4.76 -31.43 -23.41
N LEU A 3 -5.87 -32.02 -22.96
CA LEU A 3 -6.81 -31.37 -22.05
C LEU A 3 -6.19 -31.19 -20.65
N LEU A 4 -5.47 -32.20 -20.16
CA LEU A 4 -4.82 -32.18 -18.84
C LEU A 4 -3.68 -31.15 -18.78
N GLU A 5 -2.85 -31.03 -19.82
CA GLU A 5 -1.81 -30.00 -19.89
C GLU A 5 -2.38 -28.57 -19.94
N THR A 6 -3.51 -28.39 -20.62
CA THR A 6 -4.18 -27.09 -20.73
C THR A 6 -4.82 -26.66 -19.40
N ILE A 7 -5.36 -27.61 -18.64
CA ILE A 7 -5.90 -27.35 -17.29
C ILE A 7 -4.76 -27.07 -16.31
N GLN A 8 -3.67 -27.83 -16.36
CA GLN A 8 -2.51 -27.60 -15.50
C GLN A 8 -1.87 -26.23 -15.76
N THR A 9 -1.68 -25.83 -17.02
CA THR A 9 -1.14 -24.50 -17.36
C THR A 9 -2.05 -23.35 -16.93
N ARG A 10 -3.39 -23.51 -17.00
CA ARG A 10 -4.34 -22.50 -16.49
C ARG A 10 -4.33 -22.39 -14.97
N LEU A 11 -4.23 -23.51 -14.25
CA LEU A 11 -4.14 -23.52 -12.78
C LEU A 11 -2.81 -22.93 -12.30
N LEU A 12 -1.70 -23.20 -13.00
CA LEU A 12 -0.38 -22.61 -12.74
C LEU A 12 -0.34 -21.08 -12.96
N ARG A 13 -1.23 -20.53 -13.79
CA ARG A 13 -1.35 -19.08 -14.04
C ARG A 13 -2.41 -18.38 -13.17
N TYR A 14 -3.18 -19.14 -12.39
CA TYR A 14 -4.13 -18.57 -11.44
C TYR A 14 -3.37 -18.05 -10.23
N GLN A 15 -3.09 -16.75 -10.25
CA GLN A 15 -2.67 -16.04 -9.05
C GLN A 15 -3.92 -15.88 -8.15
N PRO A 16 -3.88 -16.36 -6.89
CA PRO A 16 -4.97 -16.16 -5.94
C PRO A 16 -5.33 -14.68 -5.86
N ALA A 17 -6.63 -14.35 -5.75
CA ALA A 17 -7.10 -12.95 -5.70
C ALA A 17 -6.36 -12.12 -4.64
N ALA A 18 -6.08 -12.71 -3.48
CA ALA A 18 -5.31 -12.07 -2.40
C ALA A 18 -3.86 -11.71 -2.79
N ARG A 19 -3.23 -12.48 -3.68
CA ARG A 19 -1.87 -12.19 -4.16
C ARG A 19 -1.87 -11.06 -5.18
N ARG A 20 -2.89 -11.03 -6.05
CA ARG A 20 -3.09 -9.91 -6.98
C ARG A 20 -3.35 -8.61 -6.23
N GLU A 21 -4.24 -8.66 -5.25
CA GLU A 21 -4.53 -7.53 -4.39
C GLU A 21 -3.26 -7.05 -3.66
N GLN A 22 -2.47 -7.95 -3.08
CA GLN A 22 -1.22 -7.58 -2.43
C GLN A 22 -0.23 -6.90 -3.39
N GLU A 23 -0.11 -7.39 -4.62
CA GLU A 23 0.76 -6.78 -5.63
C GLU A 23 0.27 -5.38 -6.06
N ASP A 24 -1.04 -5.18 -6.11
CA ASP A 24 -1.65 -3.88 -6.37
C ASP A 24 -1.31 -2.87 -5.26
N TYR A 25 -1.34 -3.28 -4.00
CA TYR A 25 -0.89 -2.44 -2.88
C TYR A 25 0.60 -2.11 -2.97
N PHE A 26 1.45 -3.09 -3.32
CA PHE A 26 2.90 -2.88 -3.37
C PHE A 26 3.32 -1.97 -4.51
N SER A 27 2.79 -2.20 -5.71
CA SER A 27 3.04 -1.33 -6.86
C SER A 27 2.61 0.11 -6.57
N THR A 28 1.42 0.29 -6.01
CA THR A 28 0.90 1.63 -5.66
C THR A 28 1.74 2.29 -4.58
N ALA A 29 2.12 1.57 -3.52
CA ALA A 29 2.97 2.10 -2.46
C ALA A 29 4.37 2.49 -2.97
N ARG A 30 4.94 1.70 -3.89
CA ARG A 30 6.23 2.04 -4.52
C ARG A 30 6.14 3.31 -5.34
N SER A 31 5.13 3.42 -6.22
CA SER A 31 4.94 4.63 -7.03
C SER A 31 4.72 5.88 -6.18
N LEU A 32 3.95 5.75 -5.09
CA LEU A 32 3.76 6.85 -4.13
C LEU A 32 5.06 7.20 -3.40
N ALA A 33 5.82 6.22 -2.93
CA ALA A 33 7.09 6.45 -2.25
C ALA A 33 8.12 7.09 -3.19
N GLU A 34 8.19 6.65 -4.44
CA GLU A 34 9.07 7.24 -5.45
C GLU A 34 8.67 8.68 -5.79
N ALA A 35 7.39 8.94 -6.02
CA ALA A 35 6.88 10.29 -6.27
C ALA A 35 7.17 11.24 -5.09
N HIS A 36 6.99 10.75 -3.86
CA HIS A 36 7.13 11.56 -2.65
C HIS A 36 8.58 11.77 -2.22
N PHE A 37 9.39 10.71 -2.15
CA PHE A 37 10.74 10.76 -1.61
C PHE A 37 11.82 11.05 -2.66
N SER A 38 11.67 10.52 -3.87
CA SER A 38 12.69 10.62 -4.91
C SER A 38 12.44 11.80 -5.84
N LEU A 39 11.20 11.97 -6.30
CA LEU A 39 10.86 12.99 -7.30
C LEU A 39 10.42 14.32 -6.68
N ALA A 40 9.91 14.28 -5.43
CA ALA A 40 9.26 15.43 -4.78
C ALA A 40 8.21 16.11 -5.68
N ASP A 41 7.52 15.31 -6.50
CA ASP A 41 6.53 15.78 -7.46
C ASP A 41 5.14 15.72 -6.80
N GLU A 42 4.73 16.87 -6.25
CA GLU A 42 3.46 17.02 -5.55
C GLU A 42 2.26 16.73 -6.47
N HIS A 43 2.32 17.13 -7.75
CA HIS A 43 1.24 16.88 -8.70
C HIS A 43 1.09 15.39 -9.04
N LEU A 44 2.21 14.67 -9.15
CA LEU A 44 2.19 13.22 -9.33
C LEU A 44 1.67 12.52 -8.08
N CYS A 45 2.11 12.94 -6.89
CA CYS A 45 1.59 12.43 -5.62
C CYS A 45 0.08 12.60 -5.51
N ASP A 46 -0.45 13.79 -5.83
CA ASP A 46 -1.89 14.07 -5.77
C ASP A 46 -2.69 13.15 -6.69
N ARG A 47 -2.22 12.96 -7.93
CA ARG A 47 -2.88 12.04 -8.87
C ARG A 47 -2.85 10.60 -8.39
N LEU A 48 -1.71 10.14 -7.85
CA LEU A 48 -1.61 8.78 -7.32
C LEU A 48 -2.52 8.58 -6.09
N TRP A 49 -2.67 9.59 -5.24
CA TRP A 49 -3.62 9.55 -4.12
C TRP A 49 -5.08 9.56 -4.59
N GLN A 50 -5.39 10.26 -5.68
CA GLN A 50 -6.70 10.18 -6.30
C GLN A 50 -6.97 8.77 -6.85
N ASP A 51 -6.01 8.16 -7.55
CA ASP A 51 -6.12 6.78 -8.05
C ASP A 51 -6.34 5.77 -6.91
N VAL A 52 -5.68 5.97 -5.76
CA VAL A 52 -5.89 5.18 -4.54
C VAL A 52 -7.33 5.25 -4.06
N ALA A 53 -7.90 6.46 -4.03
CA ALA A 53 -9.29 6.69 -3.60
C ALA A 53 -10.29 6.07 -4.58
N GLU A 54 -10.06 6.22 -5.88
CA GLU A 54 -10.91 5.65 -6.95
C GLU A 54 -10.89 4.11 -6.93
N ARG A 55 -9.76 3.51 -6.59
CA ARG A 55 -9.60 2.04 -6.48
C ARG A 55 -10.05 1.47 -5.13
N HIS A 56 -10.53 2.32 -4.21
CA HIS A 56 -10.93 1.96 -2.84
C HIS A 56 -9.84 1.18 -2.08
N LEU A 57 -8.57 1.54 -2.27
CA LEU A 57 -7.46 0.94 -1.53
C LEU A 57 -7.42 1.47 -0.09
N ASP A 58 -6.99 0.62 0.86
CA ASP A 58 -6.81 1.00 2.25
C ASP A 58 -5.63 1.97 2.42
N LEU A 59 -5.95 3.23 2.77
CA LEU A 59 -4.96 4.29 2.99
C LEU A 59 -4.02 3.95 4.14
N ASP A 60 -4.52 3.38 5.23
CA ASP A 60 -3.70 3.07 6.40
C ASP A 60 -2.65 2.00 6.07
N ARG A 61 -3.06 1.00 5.28
CA ARG A 61 -2.17 -0.05 4.77
C ARG A 61 -1.11 0.53 3.83
N LEU A 62 -1.50 1.43 2.92
CA LEU A 62 -0.57 2.11 2.01
C LEU A 62 0.42 2.99 2.78
N MET A 63 -0.04 3.77 3.75
CA MET A 63 0.82 4.59 4.60
C MET A 63 1.82 3.73 5.40
N ASN A 64 1.35 2.61 5.96
CA ASN A 64 2.25 1.66 6.63
C ASN A 64 3.29 1.07 5.66
N LEU A 65 2.94 0.81 4.41
CA LEU A 65 3.89 0.34 3.39
C LEU A 65 4.87 1.45 2.96
N MET A 66 4.39 2.68 2.77
CA MET A 66 5.21 3.81 2.36
C MET A 66 6.26 4.15 3.42
N TYR A 67 5.85 4.24 4.69
CA TYR A 67 6.73 4.71 5.78
C TYR A 67 7.35 3.58 6.61
N GLY A 68 6.75 2.39 6.61
CA GLY A 68 7.25 1.23 7.37
C GLY A 68 8.25 0.37 6.59
N CYS A 69 8.37 0.58 5.28
CA CYS A 69 9.34 -0.08 4.43
C CYS A 69 10.56 0.84 4.22
N LEU A 70 11.76 0.27 4.38
CA LEU A 70 13.03 0.97 4.15
C LEU A 70 13.42 0.95 2.66
N PHE A 71 13.07 -0.12 1.94
CA PHE A 71 13.38 -0.33 0.54
C PHE A 71 12.15 -0.87 -0.19
N HIS A 72 11.45 0.00 -0.92
CA HIS A 72 10.26 -0.36 -1.69
C HIS A 72 10.57 -1.27 -2.90
N ASP A 73 11.83 -1.41 -3.29
CA ASP A 73 12.26 -2.37 -4.32
C ASP A 73 12.40 -3.80 -3.80
N ASP A 74 12.59 -3.99 -2.49
CA ASP A 74 12.68 -5.31 -1.87
C ASP A 74 11.29 -5.87 -1.56
N HIS A 75 10.82 -6.75 -2.45
CA HIS A 75 9.52 -7.42 -2.30
C HIS A 75 9.42 -8.24 -1.00
N ALA A 76 10.52 -8.82 -0.51
CA ALA A 76 10.50 -9.60 0.71
C ALA A 76 10.24 -8.69 1.93
N GLN A 77 10.88 -7.52 1.95
CA GLN A 77 10.66 -6.53 3.00
C GLN A 77 9.24 -5.97 2.96
N MET A 78 8.72 -5.62 1.78
CA MET A 78 7.34 -5.15 1.63
C MET A 78 6.33 -6.19 2.15
N ARG A 79 6.56 -7.47 1.87
CA ARG A 79 5.72 -8.57 2.38
C ARG A 79 5.77 -8.70 3.89
N GLU A 80 6.92 -8.52 4.51
CA GLU A 80 7.06 -8.60 5.96
C GLU A 80 6.31 -7.46 6.65
N VAL A 81 6.49 -6.23 6.17
CA VAL A 81 5.80 -5.04 6.67
C VAL A 81 4.28 -5.17 6.54
N ASP A 82 3.81 -5.64 5.39
CA ASP A 82 2.40 -5.92 5.12
C ASP A 82 1.83 -7.00 6.04
N ALA A 83 2.57 -8.11 6.19
CA ALA A 83 2.15 -9.23 7.05
C ALA A 83 2.03 -8.79 8.51
N ARG A 84 2.95 -7.94 8.98
CA ARG A 84 2.91 -7.37 10.33
C ARG A 84 1.67 -6.50 10.52
N TYR A 85 1.38 -5.60 9.59
CA TYR A 85 0.18 -4.75 9.62
C TYR A 85 -1.10 -5.59 9.66
N LEU A 86 -1.23 -6.58 8.77
CA LEU A 86 -2.40 -7.46 8.73
C LEU A 86 -2.54 -8.28 10.02
N ALA A 87 -1.43 -8.70 10.64
CA ALA A 87 -1.46 -9.37 11.94
C ALA A 87 -1.94 -8.44 13.06
N GLU A 88 -1.57 -7.16 13.04
CA GLU A 88 -2.04 -6.17 14.01
C GLU A 88 -3.49 -5.76 13.82
N LEU A 89 -3.92 -5.63 12.57
CA LEU A 89 -5.31 -5.42 12.20
C LEU A 89 -6.20 -6.57 12.68
N ARG A 90 -5.77 -7.83 12.45
CA ARG A 90 -6.46 -9.03 12.98
C ARG A 90 -6.52 -9.07 14.50
N ARG A 91 -5.53 -8.49 15.18
CA ARG A 91 -5.50 -8.37 16.64
C ARG A 91 -6.35 -7.19 17.16
N GLY A 92 -6.98 -6.41 16.28
CA GLY A 92 -7.79 -5.24 16.63
C GLY A 92 -6.98 -4.06 17.15
N ARG A 93 -5.65 -4.07 16.97
CA ARG A 93 -4.74 -3.01 17.46
C ARG A 93 -4.53 -1.89 16.46
N HIS A 94 -4.85 -2.13 15.19
CA HIS A 94 -4.78 -1.14 14.11
C HIS A 94 -6.08 -0.32 13.98
N ARG A 95 -6.68 0.08 15.11
CA ARG A 95 -7.69 1.14 15.10
C ARG A 95 -6.90 2.44 15.21
N ALA A 96 -6.96 3.26 14.17
CA ALA A 96 -6.39 4.60 14.11
C ALA A 96 -6.49 5.28 15.48
N ASN A 97 -5.37 5.78 16.01
CA ASN A 97 -5.38 6.61 17.21
C ASN A 97 -6.09 7.94 16.85
N PRO A 98 -7.30 8.22 17.33
CA PRO A 98 -8.01 9.46 16.98
C PRO A 98 -7.32 10.71 17.56
N GLU A 99 -6.37 10.56 18.50
CA GLU A 99 -5.63 11.68 19.08
C GLU A 99 -4.53 12.24 18.16
N ALA A 100 -4.06 11.49 17.16
CA ALA A 100 -3.01 11.98 16.25
C ALA A 100 -3.52 13.08 15.32
N ILE A 101 -4.78 12.98 14.88
CA ILE A 101 -5.44 13.99 14.03
C ILE A 101 -5.60 15.33 14.79
N SER A 102 -5.83 15.28 16.10
CA SER A 102 -6.01 16.47 16.94
C SER A 102 -4.71 17.24 17.24
N ARG A 103 -3.52 16.63 17.04
CA ARG A 103 -2.25 17.35 17.16
C ARG A 103 -1.89 18.14 15.90
N GLN A 104 -2.32 17.69 14.73
CA GLN A 104 -2.04 18.37 13.45
C GLN A 104 -2.80 19.70 13.32
N GLU A 105 -3.94 19.86 14.02
CA GLU A 105 -4.74 21.09 14.05
C GLU A 105 -4.15 22.21 14.93
N ARG A 106 -3.02 21.98 15.62
CA ARG A 106 -2.34 22.98 16.48
C ARG A 106 -1.12 23.65 15.85
N ILE A 107 -0.90 23.49 14.55
CA ILE A 107 0.11 24.30 13.86
C ILE A 107 -0.62 25.57 13.39
N PRO A 108 -0.37 26.76 13.97
CA PRO A 108 -0.97 27.98 13.47
C PRO A 108 -0.50 28.16 12.02
N ARG A 109 -1.46 28.24 11.09
CA ARG A 109 -1.19 28.69 9.73
C ARG A 109 -0.52 30.05 9.87
N ARG A 110 0.78 30.10 9.58
CA ARG A 110 1.54 31.34 9.56
C ARG A 110 0.87 32.26 8.55
N ILE A 111 0.34 33.37 9.07
CA ILE A 111 -0.10 34.51 8.28
C ILE A 111 1.18 35.15 7.75
N GLU A 112 1.34 35.21 6.43
CA GLU A 112 2.05 36.24 5.66
C GLU A 112 1.85 36.00 4.16
#